data_AF-A0A6G7VH41-F1
#
_entry.id   AF-A0A6G7VH41-F1
#
_cell.length_a   1.000
_cell.length_b   1.000
_cell.length_c   1.000
_cell.angle_alpha   90.00
_cell.angle_beta   90.00
_cell.angle_gamma   90.00
#
_symmetry.space_group_name_H-M   'P 1'
#
loop_
_entity.id
_entity.type
_entity.pdbx_description
1 polymer ?
#
loop_
_entity_poly.entity_id
_entity_poly.type
_entity_poly.pdbx_seq_one_letter_code
_entity_poly.pdbx_strand_id
1 'polypeptide(L)'
;MHLRRLAPGLRDYPLGRLISRCPGAVDLALEIEAQAPYTTSLRLTHLFAASAGHSEPDARLRVYHDARQVEILSLRQSILPLRVGYAPPALSDKWRANLFLSKWLQFCCSQGHGFAPTALDRSSCAVPADRLVRSPS
;
A
#
# COMPACT_ATOMS: atom_id res chain seq x y z
N MET A 1 -5.40 3.44 -11.05
CA MET A 1 -5.31 4.85 -10.59
C MET A 1 -5.09 5.00 -9.08
N HIS A 2 -5.58 4.10 -8.21
CA HIS A 2 -5.47 4.26 -6.75
C HIS A 2 -4.03 4.26 -6.19
N LEU A 3 -3.10 3.51 -6.79
CA LEU A 3 -1.71 3.49 -6.31
C LEU A 3 -1.01 4.85 -6.37
N ARG A 4 -1.29 5.68 -7.40
CA ARG A 4 -0.72 7.04 -7.50
C ARG A 4 -1.30 8.00 -6.45
N ARG A 5 -2.48 7.69 -5.91
CA ARG A 5 -3.06 8.44 -4.78
C ARG A 5 -2.41 8.00 -3.47
N LEU A 6 -2.16 6.69 -3.34
CA LEU A 6 -1.51 6.10 -2.17
C LEU A 6 -0.03 6.50 -2.07
N ALA A 7 0.71 6.48 -3.18
CA ALA A 7 2.12 6.84 -3.26
C ALA A 7 2.37 7.70 -4.52
N PRO A 8 2.12 9.02 -4.47
CA PRO A 8 2.46 9.92 -5.56
C PRO A 8 3.98 9.99 -5.72
N GLY A 9 4.48 10.05 -6.96
CA GLY A 9 5.90 10.27 -7.23
C GLY A 9 6.80 9.07 -6.93
N LEU A 10 6.31 7.82 -7.06
CA LEU A 10 7.07 6.58 -6.77
C LEU A 10 8.50 6.50 -7.34
N ARG A 11 8.82 7.24 -8.40
CA ARG A 11 10.16 7.31 -8.99
C ARG A 11 11.16 8.04 -8.10
N ASP A 12 10.68 8.96 -7.29
CA ASP A 12 11.51 9.83 -6.45
C ASP A 12 11.71 9.23 -5.05
N TYR A 13 11.16 8.03 -4.81
CA TYR A 13 11.23 7.38 -3.51
C TYR A 13 12.58 6.69 -3.38
N PRO A 14 13.22 6.73 -2.21
CA PRO A 14 14.39 5.91 -1.97
C PRO A 14 14.00 4.43 -2.00
N LEU A 15 14.96 3.58 -2.36
CA LEU A 15 14.83 2.15 -2.14
C LEU A 15 14.66 1.85 -0.66
N GLY A 16 13.91 0.80 -0.34
CA GLY A 16 13.63 0.38 1.02
C GLY A 16 12.20 0.61 1.47
N ARG A 17 11.98 0.59 2.79
CA ARG A 17 10.66 0.41 3.39
C ARG A 17 10.13 1.69 4.01
N LEU A 18 8.87 1.98 3.68
CA LEU A 18 8.05 3.06 4.23
C LEU A 18 6.85 2.45 4.96
N ILE A 19 6.43 3.06 6.07
CA ILE A 19 5.30 2.61 6.87
C ILE A 19 4.31 3.77 7.01
N SER A 20 3.08 3.54 6.58
CA SER A 20 1.95 4.43 6.76
C SER A 20 1.17 4.00 7.99
N ARG A 21 1.09 4.89 9.00
CA ARG A 21 0.36 4.66 10.25
C ARG A 21 -0.85 5.59 10.30
N CYS A 22 -2.03 5.01 10.49
CA CYS A 22 -3.28 5.75 10.59
C CYS A 22 -4.00 5.33 11.88
N PRO A 23 -4.47 6.28 12.73
CA PRO A 23 -5.22 5.94 13.94
C PRO A 23 -6.45 5.09 13.60
N GLY A 24 -6.58 3.91 14.23
CA GLY A 24 -7.70 3.00 14.01
C GLY A 24 -7.62 2.14 12.75
N ALA A 25 -6.53 2.21 11.98
CA ALA A 25 -6.25 1.33 10.85
C ALA A 25 -4.98 0.50 11.09
N VAL A 26 -4.82 -0.57 10.32
CA VAL A 26 -3.65 -1.44 10.40
C VAL A 26 -2.49 -0.78 9.65
N ASP A 27 -1.30 -0.78 10.23
CA ASP A 27 -0.11 -0.21 9.61
C ASP A 27 0.12 -0.81 8.21
N LEU A 28 0.28 0.04 7.20
CA LEU A 28 0.53 -0.37 5.82
C LEU A 28 2.01 -0.13 5.49
N ALA A 29 2.73 -1.19 5.15
CA ALA A 29 4.12 -1.11 4.71
C ALA A 29 4.21 -1.16 3.19
N LEU A 30 4.97 -0.22 2.63
CA LEU A 30 5.35 -0.16 1.22
C LEU A 30 6.86 -0.23 1.13
N GLU A 31 7.39 -1.20 0.38
CA GLU A 31 8.82 -1.40 0.19
C GLU A 31 9.16 -1.29 -1.30
N ILE A 32 10.03 -0.34 -1.65
CA ILE A 32 10.55 -0.21 -3.01
C ILE A 32 11.72 -1.18 -3.17
N GLU A 33 11.48 -2.27 -3.91
CA GLU A 33 12.47 -3.32 -4.14
C GLU A 33 13.44 -2.96 -5.30
N ALA A 34 12.92 -2.30 -6.35
CA ALA A 34 13.73 -1.87 -7.50
C ALA A 34 13.08 -0.73 -8.29
N GLN A 35 13.90 0.12 -8.89
CA GLN A 35 13.47 1.18 -9.80
C GLN A 35 14.22 1.09 -11.12
N ALA A 36 13.47 1.19 -12.21
CA ALA A 36 13.95 1.23 -13.58
C ALA A 36 13.31 2.44 -14.31
N PRO A 37 13.83 2.87 -15.47
CA PRO A 37 13.38 4.10 -16.13
C PRO A 37 11.87 4.17 -16.42
N TYR A 38 11.23 3.02 -16.62
CA TYR A 38 9.81 2.91 -16.95
C TYR A 38 9.00 2.08 -15.95
N THR A 39 9.66 1.41 -15.00
CA THR A 39 8.97 0.57 -14.02
C THR A 39 9.50 0.71 -12.61
N THR A 40 8.63 0.55 -11.62
CA THR A 40 9.01 0.39 -10.21
C THR A 40 8.47 -0.93 -9.70
N SER A 41 9.34 -1.75 -9.10
CA SER A 41 8.95 -2.99 -8.41
C SER A 41 8.85 -2.69 -6.92
N LEU A 42 7.70 -3.01 -6.33
CA LEU A 42 7.44 -2.73 -4.93
C LEU A 42 6.66 -3.84 -4.27
N ARG A 43 6.77 -3.93 -2.95
CA ARG A 43 6.02 -4.83 -2.09
C ARG A 43 5.09 -4.03 -1.20
N LEU A 44 3.85 -4.46 -1.07
CA LEU A 44 2.83 -3.82 -0.24
C LEU A 44 2.27 -4.86 0.74
N THR A 45 2.20 -4.53 2.03
CA THR A 45 1.65 -5.43 3.04
C THR A 45 1.11 -4.72 4.27
N HIS A 46 0.08 -5.28 4.93
CA HIS A 46 -0.33 -4.79 6.25
C HIS A 46 0.47 -5.46 7.36
N LEU A 47 0.77 -4.70 8.41
CA LEU A 47 1.47 -5.15 9.60
C LEU A 47 0.50 -5.25 10.77
N PHE A 48 0.12 -6.47 11.12
CA PHE A 48 -0.73 -6.71 12.28
C PHE A 48 0.13 -6.81 13.56
N ALA A 49 -0.01 -5.83 14.44
CA ALA A 49 0.72 -5.80 15.72
C ALA A 49 0.37 -6.97 16.66
N ALA A 50 -0.84 -7.52 16.53
CA ALA A 50 -1.38 -8.53 17.46
C ALA A 50 -0.90 -9.97 17.19
N SER A 51 -0.26 -10.22 16.06
CA SER A 51 0.14 -11.57 15.64
C SER A 51 1.57 -11.52 15.12
N ALA A 52 2.52 -11.74 16.01
CA ALA A 52 3.95 -11.78 15.73
C ALA A 52 4.23 -12.59 14.44
N GLY A 53 4.49 -11.88 13.33
CA GLY A 53 4.88 -12.48 12.05
C GLY A 53 3.80 -12.58 10.97
N HIS A 54 2.52 -12.27 11.24
CA HIS A 54 1.49 -12.28 10.19
C HIS A 54 1.43 -10.92 9.48
N SER A 55 2.07 -10.83 8.30
CA SER A 55 1.93 -9.69 7.39
C SER A 55 1.07 -10.13 6.20
N GLU A 56 -0.18 -9.71 6.17
CA GLU A 56 -1.14 -10.09 5.14
C GLU A 56 -2.02 -8.91 4.71
N PRO A 57 -2.39 -8.80 3.43
CA PRO A 57 -1.86 -9.55 2.30
C PRO A 57 -0.42 -9.12 1.97
N ASP A 58 0.39 -10.00 1.38
CA ASP A 58 1.74 -9.71 0.91
C ASP A 58 1.74 -9.70 -0.63
N ALA A 59 1.72 -8.50 -1.22
CA ALA A 59 1.65 -8.31 -2.66
C ALA A 59 2.94 -7.73 -3.22
N ARG A 60 3.52 -8.40 -4.21
CA ARG A 60 4.59 -7.86 -5.06
C ARG A 60 4.00 -7.31 -6.34
N LEU A 61 4.31 -6.06 -6.64
CA LEU A 61 3.71 -5.27 -7.69
C LEU A 61 4.78 -4.70 -8.61
N ARG A 62 4.45 -4.59 -9.90
CA ARG A 62 5.20 -3.81 -10.87
C ARG A 62 4.35 -2.66 -11.38
N VAL A 63 4.86 -1.44 -11.21
CA VAL A 63 4.20 -0.22 -11.64
C VAL A 63 4.81 0.24 -12.94
N TYR A 64 4.00 0.37 -13.98
CA TYR A 64 4.37 0.92 -15.28
C TYR A 64 4.03 2.40 -15.31
N HIS A 65 5.05 3.22 -15.50
CA HIS A 65 4.91 4.68 -15.37
C HIS A 65 4.28 5.33 -16.60
N ASP A 66 4.50 4.75 -17.77
CA ASP A 66 3.98 5.17 -19.08
C ASP A 66 2.50 4.79 -19.25
N ALA A 67 2.16 3.53 -18.99
CA ALA A 67 0.81 3.00 -19.15
C ALA A 67 -0.10 3.28 -17.93
N ARG A 68 0.44 3.83 -16.83
CA ARG A 68 -0.26 4.03 -15.54
C ARG A 68 -0.88 2.73 -15.01
N GLN A 69 -0.31 1.60 -15.39
CA GLN A 69 -0.77 0.25 -15.07
C GLN A 69 0.02 -0.29 -13.87
N VAL A 70 -0.64 -1.14 -13.08
CA VAL A 70 0.00 -1.90 -12.00
C VAL A 70 -0.27 -3.37 -12.27
N GLU A 71 0.78 -4.16 -12.30
CA GLU A 71 0.74 -5.61 -12.46
C GLU A 71 1.09 -6.29 -11.13
N ILE A 72 0.37 -7.36 -10.81
CA ILE A 72 0.67 -8.20 -9.65
C ILE A 72 1.63 -9.29 -10.08
N LEU A 73 2.84 -9.25 -9.53
CA LEU A 73 3.86 -10.28 -9.74
C LEU A 73 3.62 -11.49 -8.84
N SER A 74 3.19 -11.25 -7.61
CA SER A 74 2.86 -12.30 -6.64
C SER A 74 1.93 -11.75 -5.58
N LEU A 75 1.02 -12.58 -5.08
CA LEU A 75 0.12 -12.24 -3.99
C LEU A 75 0.01 -13.44 -3.06
N ARG A 76 0.46 -13.28 -1.83
CA ARG A 76 0.26 -14.25 -0.74
C ARG A 76 -0.79 -13.71 0.22
N GLN A 77 -1.88 -14.45 0.36
CA GLN A 77 -2.94 -14.19 1.33
C GLN A 77 -3.58 -15.50 1.76
N SER A 78 -3.98 -15.61 3.03
CA SER A 78 -4.61 -16.82 3.58
C SER A 78 -6.07 -17.01 3.16
N ILE A 79 -6.79 -15.91 2.86
CA ILE A 79 -8.25 -15.91 2.68
C ILE A 79 -8.69 -16.27 1.25
N LEU A 80 -7.85 -15.97 0.24
CA LEU A 80 -8.11 -16.25 -1.17
C LEU A 80 -6.86 -16.86 -1.78
N PRO A 81 -6.80 -18.19 -1.98
CA PRO A 81 -5.68 -18.83 -2.65
C PRO A 81 -5.70 -18.48 -4.14
N LEU A 82 -5.32 -17.25 -4.48
CA LEU A 82 -4.98 -16.87 -5.84
C LEU A 82 -3.62 -17.50 -6.12
N ARG A 83 -3.61 -18.61 -6.87
CA ARG A 83 -2.37 -19.21 -7.38
C ARG A 83 -1.74 -18.26 -8.40
N VAL A 84 -1.04 -17.24 -7.92
CA VAL A 84 -0.11 -16.44 -8.73
C VAL A 84 1.23 -17.19 -8.74
N GLY A 85 1.21 -18.41 -9.29
CA GLY A 85 2.41 -19.14 -9.65
C GLY A 85 2.81 -18.75 -11.07
N TYR A 86 4.11 -18.83 -11.39
CA TYR A 86 4.70 -18.56 -12.70
C TYR A 86 4.36 -19.64 -13.76
N ALA A 87 3.21 -20.32 -13.62
CA ALA A 87 2.58 -21.10 -14.67
C ALA A 87 1.44 -20.23 -15.23
N PRO A 88 1.20 -20.19 -16.55
CA PRO A 88 0.28 -19.22 -17.16
C PRO A 88 -1.06 -19.25 -16.40
N PRO A 89 -1.38 -18.20 -15.64
CA PRO A 89 -2.68 -18.13 -15.00
C PRO A 89 -3.69 -18.07 -16.13
N ALA A 90 -4.78 -18.81 -16.02
CA ALA A 90 -5.95 -18.55 -16.84
C ALA A 90 -6.26 -17.05 -16.72
N LEU A 91 -6.63 -16.38 -17.82
CA LEU A 91 -6.94 -14.95 -17.86
C LEU A 91 -7.85 -14.50 -16.70
N SER A 92 -8.73 -15.40 -16.26
CA SER A 92 -9.60 -15.27 -15.08
C SER A 92 -8.85 -15.02 -13.77
N ASP A 93 -7.73 -15.70 -13.51
CA ASP A 93 -6.96 -15.53 -12.26
C ASP A 93 -6.21 -14.20 -12.25
N LYS A 94 -5.64 -13.79 -13.39
CA LYS A 94 -5.06 -12.44 -13.53
C LYS A 94 -6.13 -11.37 -13.31
N TRP A 95 -7.32 -11.56 -13.87
CA TRP A 95 -8.43 -10.64 -13.69
C TRP A 95 -8.87 -10.54 -12.22
N ARG A 96 -9.04 -11.68 -11.53
CA ARG A 96 -9.37 -11.71 -10.08
C ARG A 96 -8.31 -11.02 -9.23
N ALA A 97 -7.03 -11.28 -9.51
CA ALA A 97 -5.94 -10.63 -8.79
C ALA A 97 -5.96 -9.11 -9.02
N ASN A 98 -6.11 -8.66 -10.27
CA ASN A 98 -6.19 -7.24 -10.60
C ASN A 98 -7.41 -6.55 -9.96
N LEU A 99 -8.56 -7.24 -9.91
CA LEU A 99 -9.76 -6.75 -9.23
C LEU A 99 -9.53 -6.65 -7.73
N PHE A 100 -8.94 -7.67 -7.11
CA PHE A 100 -8.57 -7.66 -5.70
C PHE A 100 -7.65 -6.48 -5.38
N LEU A 101 -6.55 -6.31 -6.11
CA LEU A 101 -5.61 -5.21 -5.89
C LEU A 101 -6.30 -3.86 -6.04
N SER A 102 -7.16 -3.71 -7.04
CA SER A 102 -7.88 -2.45 -7.26
C SER A 102 -8.75 -2.09 -6.06
N LYS A 103 -9.50 -3.06 -5.52
CA LYS A 103 -10.33 -2.88 -4.32
C LYS A 103 -9.48 -2.65 -3.07
N TRP A 104 -8.39 -3.39 -2.92
CA TRP A 104 -7.52 -3.27 -1.75
C TRP A 104 -6.83 -1.90 -1.71
N LEU A 105 -6.27 -1.42 -2.83
CA LEU A 105 -5.70 -0.07 -2.90
C LEU A 105 -6.75 1.02 -2.64
N GLN A 106 -7.98 0.84 -3.12
CA GLN A 106 -9.08 1.77 -2.83
C GLN A 106 -9.41 1.79 -1.34
N PHE A 107 -9.45 0.62 -0.70
CA PHE A 107 -9.66 0.48 0.74
C PHE A 107 -8.55 1.17 1.54
N CYS A 108 -7.28 0.93 1.21
CA CYS A 108 -6.16 1.59 1.88
C CYS A 108 -6.27 3.13 1.77
N CYS A 109 -6.59 3.66 0.59
CA CYS A 109 -6.84 5.10 0.42
C CYS A 109 -8.03 5.60 1.26
N SER A 110 -9.11 4.80 1.39
CA SER A 110 -10.28 5.18 2.20
C SER A 110 -10.01 5.19 3.71
N GLN A 111 -9.04 4.39 4.18
CA GLN A 111 -8.56 4.42 5.56
C GLN A 111 -7.64 5.61 5.85
N GLY A 112 -7.31 6.40 4.82
CA GLY A 112 -6.41 7.55 4.94
C GLY A 112 -4.93 7.19 4.77
N HIS A 113 -4.59 5.98 4.32
CA HIS A 113 -3.21 5.64 4.03
C HIS A 113 -2.68 6.48 2.88
N GLY A 114 -1.44 6.90 3.06
CA GLY A 114 -0.66 7.62 2.08
C GLY A 114 0.82 7.50 2.43
N PHE A 115 1.64 7.47 1.39
CA PHE A 115 3.08 7.63 1.45
C PHE A 115 3.37 8.94 0.74
N ALA A 116 3.96 9.91 1.43
CA ALA A 116 4.48 11.10 0.78
C ALA A 116 5.92 10.82 0.35
N PRO A 117 6.37 11.30 -0.82
CA PRO A 117 7.79 11.30 -1.13
C PRO A 117 8.50 12.05 -0.01
N THR A 118 9.48 11.40 0.61
CA THR A 118 10.25 11.96 1.73
C THR A 118 11.12 13.12 1.23
N ALA A 119 10.52 14.27 0.96
CA ALA A 119 11.22 15.54 0.97
C ALA A 119 11.18 16.05 2.41
N LEU A 120 12.20 15.67 3.18
CA LEU A 120 12.58 16.25 4.48
C LEU A 120 11.49 16.28 5.58
N ASP A 121 11.58 15.29 6.46
CA ASP A 121 11.61 15.41 7.92
C ASP A 121 10.52 16.17 8.73
N ARG A 122 10.23 15.57 9.89
CA ARG A 122 9.69 16.13 11.14
C ARG A 122 8.28 16.76 11.15
N SER A 123 7.45 16.07 11.93
CA SER A 123 6.36 16.62 12.75
C SER A 123 4.95 16.64 12.17
N SER A 124 4.09 16.02 12.97
CA SER A 124 2.65 16.20 13.10
C SER A 124 1.77 15.46 12.10
N CYS A 125 1.33 14.28 12.57
CA CYS A 125 -0.11 14.12 12.71
C CYS A 125 -0.61 15.31 13.57
N ALA A 126 -1.03 16.39 12.91
CA ALA A 126 -1.71 17.49 13.57
C ALA A 126 -3.06 16.95 14.03
N VAL A 127 -3.14 16.59 15.31
CA VAL A 127 -4.42 16.48 16.00
C VAL A 127 -4.99 17.89 16.04
N PRO A 128 -6.20 18.15 15.54
CA PRO A 128 -6.85 19.42 15.80
C PRO A 128 -7.15 19.49 17.30
N ALA A 129 -6.37 20.30 18.01
CA ALA A 129 -6.80 20.86 19.27
C ALA A 129 -7.86 21.93 19.00
N ASP A 130 -8.78 22.04 19.96
CA ASP A 130 -9.75 23.12 20.17
C ASP A 130 -11.18 22.89 19.64
N ARG A 131 -12.06 22.43 20.55
CA ARG A 131 -13.05 23.38 21.10
C ARG A 131 -13.45 23.09 22.54
N LEU A 132 -13.20 24.09 23.38
CA LEU A 132 -13.73 24.30 24.73
C LEU A 132 -15.23 23.95 24.84
N VAL A 133 -15.67 23.52 26.03
CA VAL A 133 -16.52 24.35 26.91
C VAL A 133 -16.59 23.79 28.34
N ARG A 134 -16.33 24.73 29.25
CA ARG A 134 -16.49 24.83 30.72
C ARG A 134 -17.61 24.00 31.39
N SER A 135 -17.31 23.49 32.62
CA SER A 135 -18.08 23.40 33.91
C SER A 135 -19.57 22.95 33.89
N PRO A 136 -20.24 22.54 35.00
CA PRO A 136 -19.98 22.67 36.45
C PRO A 136 -20.05 21.30 37.21
N SER A 137 -19.93 21.14 38.53
CA SER A 137 -20.25 21.94 39.72
C SER A 137 -19.32 21.59 40.88
#